data_AF-A0AAN9KBH5-F1
#
_entry.id   AF-A0AAN9KBH5-F1
#
_cell.length_a   1.000
_cell.length_b   1.000
_cell.length_c   1.000
_cell.angle_alpha   90.00
_cell.angle_beta   90.00
_cell.angle_gamma   90.00
#
_symmetry.space_group_name_H-M   'P 1'
#
loop_
_entity.id
_entity.type
_entity.pdbx_description
1 polymer ?
#
loop_
_entity_poly.entity_id
_entity_poly.type
_entity_poly.pdbx_seq_one_letter_code
_entity_poly.pdbx_strand_id
1 'polypeptide(L)'
;MSERKEERERKKKGEGMRKLLTRMKNLGSEGVAAAETLLVLCRDPRKFLENKDSAVPQVPHLKHIVKDNWCSKTFEKRLDGMDDVWSLFLPKSDVEHNIFQFLKSTENLNRRPAVPVIVYDVNGTTYEMMLRRSQGGTGYRLGNGGRGGWTEFYQTHGLAHQQIISVCAFRHKENDVLCIVLMARRDEACSSSQNTATSRN
;
A
#
# COMPACT_ATOMS: atom_id res chain seq x y z
N MET A 1 -37.74 11.00 -28.96
CA MET A 1 -37.82 10.56 -27.54
C MET A 1 -36.47 10.47 -26.82
N SER A 2 -35.33 10.65 -27.49
CA SER A 2 -33.98 10.47 -26.89
C SER A 2 -33.52 11.67 -26.02
N GLU A 3 -33.71 12.90 -26.49
CA GLU A 3 -33.15 14.10 -25.83
C GLU A 3 -33.77 14.42 -24.47
N ARG A 4 -35.08 14.16 -24.30
CA ARG A 4 -35.78 14.39 -23.02
C ARG A 4 -35.31 13.45 -21.90
N LYS A 5 -34.70 12.31 -22.23
CA LYS A 5 -34.16 11.35 -21.26
C LYS A 5 -32.78 11.78 -20.77
N GLU A 6 -31.95 12.28 -21.68
CA GLU A 6 -30.60 12.76 -21.35
C GLU A 6 -30.63 14.04 -20.51
N GLU A 7 -31.56 14.96 -20.77
CA GLU A 7 -31.69 16.18 -19.96
C GLU A 7 -32.17 15.90 -18.52
N ARG A 8 -33.00 14.87 -18.33
CA ARG A 8 -33.43 14.41 -16.99
C ARG A 8 -32.27 13.80 -16.20
N GLU A 9 -31.39 13.05 -16.85
CA GLU A 9 -30.18 12.49 -16.22
C GLU A 9 -29.18 13.60 -15.83
N ARG A 10 -28.98 14.61 -16.70
CA ARG A 10 -28.13 15.77 -16.36
C ARG A 10 -28.68 16.58 -15.18
N LYS A 11 -30.00 16.79 -15.11
CA LYS A 11 -30.66 17.47 -13.98
C LYS A 11 -30.55 16.66 -12.68
N LYS A 12 -30.75 15.34 -12.73
CA LYS A 12 -30.56 14.44 -11.56
C LYS A 12 -29.11 14.47 -11.05
N LYS A 13 -28.13 14.44 -11.96
CA LYS A 13 -26.70 14.51 -11.61
C LYS A 13 -26.34 15.86 -10.98
N GLY A 14 -26.89 16.95 -11.51
CA GLY A 14 -26.73 18.30 -10.95
C GLY A 14 -27.36 18.45 -9.56
N GLU A 15 -28.52 17.85 -9.31
CA GLU A 15 -29.20 17.92 -8.01
C GLU A 15 -28.50 17.05 -6.95
N GLY A 16 -27.99 15.87 -7.32
CA GLY A 16 -27.17 15.03 -6.45
C GLY A 16 -25.88 15.75 -6.02
N MET A 17 -25.23 16.44 -6.95
CA MET A 17 -24.01 17.21 -6.66
C MET A 17 -24.29 18.38 -5.71
N ARG A 18 -25.43 19.08 -5.86
CA ARG A 18 -25.82 20.16 -4.94
C ARG A 18 -26.11 19.64 -3.53
N LYS A 19 -26.81 18.51 -3.40
CA LYS A 19 -27.07 17.87 -2.10
C LYS A 19 -25.77 17.41 -1.41
N LEU A 20 -24.80 16.92 -2.17
CA LEU A 20 -23.48 16.55 -1.66
C LEU A 20 -22.71 17.79 -1.17
N LEU A 21 -22.70 18.87 -1.96
CA LEU A 21 -22.04 20.13 -1.58
C LEU A 21 -22.64 20.74 -0.31
N THR A 22 -23.96 20.69 -0.15
CA THR A 22 -24.65 21.18 1.06
C THR A 22 -24.31 20.33 2.29
N ARG A 23 -24.18 19.00 2.13
CA ARG A 23 -23.71 18.12 3.22
C ARG A 23 -22.25 18.39 3.60
N MET A 24 -21.40 18.67 2.64
CA MET A 24 -19.98 18.98 2.87
C MET A 24 -19.77 20.29 3.63
N LYS A 25 -20.62 21.30 3.40
CA LYS A 25 -20.57 22.58 4.14
C LYS A 25 -20.91 22.46 5.64
N ASN A 26 -21.55 21.36 6.04
CA ASN A 26 -21.91 21.10 7.44
C ASN A 26 -20.92 20.18 8.15
N LEU A 27 -19.86 19.73 7.47
CA LEU A 27 -18.77 19.00 8.11
C LEU A 27 -17.75 20.01 8.63
N GLY A 28 -17.27 19.80 9.86
CA GLY A 28 -16.17 20.59 10.43
C GLY A 28 -14.89 20.51 9.57
N SER A 29 -13.84 21.20 10.00
CA SER A 29 -12.56 21.35 9.27
C SER A 29 -11.98 20.04 8.71
N GLU A 30 -12.14 18.91 9.41
CA GLU A 30 -11.69 17.59 8.93
C GLU A 30 -12.49 17.04 7.74
N GLY A 31 -13.78 17.31 7.66
CA GLY A 31 -14.62 16.83 6.55
C GLY A 31 -14.48 17.67 5.29
N VAL A 32 -14.05 18.93 5.40
CA VAL A 32 -13.72 19.78 4.25
C VAL A 32 -12.45 19.24 3.55
N ALA A 33 -11.42 18.86 4.31
CA ALA A 33 -10.18 18.29 3.75
C ALA A 33 -10.41 16.95 3.03
N ALA A 34 -11.21 16.05 3.64
CA ALA A 34 -11.55 14.77 3.01
C ALA A 34 -12.37 14.96 1.72
N ALA A 35 -13.24 15.96 1.70
CA ALA A 35 -14.13 16.20 0.58
C ALA A 35 -13.48 17.02 -0.55
N GLU A 36 -12.51 17.88 -0.25
CA GLU A 36 -11.60 18.46 -1.27
C GLU A 36 -10.73 17.38 -1.91
N THR A 37 -10.20 16.45 -1.11
CA THR A 37 -9.44 15.29 -1.62
C THR A 37 -10.29 14.45 -2.58
N LEU A 38 -11.55 14.16 -2.22
CA LEU A 38 -12.48 13.43 -3.09
C LEU A 38 -12.91 14.22 -4.34
N LEU A 39 -13.04 15.55 -4.25
CA LEU A 39 -13.34 16.41 -5.40
C LEU A 39 -12.18 16.52 -6.38
N VAL A 40 -10.94 16.51 -5.89
CA VAL A 40 -9.72 16.44 -6.71
C VAL A 40 -9.66 15.10 -7.47
N LEU A 41 -9.96 13.99 -6.78
CA LEU A 41 -10.04 12.65 -7.40
C LEU A 41 -11.11 12.55 -8.49
N CYS A 42 -12.20 13.32 -8.38
CA CYS A 42 -13.29 13.31 -9.37
C CYS A 42 -13.08 14.26 -10.56
N ARG A 43 -12.20 15.27 -10.46
CA ARG A 43 -12.10 16.34 -11.47
C ARG A 43 -11.01 16.15 -12.50
N ASP A 44 -9.91 15.45 -12.17
CA ASP A 44 -8.86 15.19 -13.15
C ASP A 44 -7.92 14.05 -12.67
N PRO A 45 -8.05 12.81 -13.18
CA PRO A 45 -7.16 11.71 -12.83
C PRO A 45 -5.68 11.97 -13.14
N ARG A 46 -5.37 13.01 -13.93
CA ARG A 46 -4.00 13.32 -14.38
C ARG A 46 -3.27 14.28 -13.45
N LYS A 47 -3.95 14.93 -12.50
CA LYS A 47 -3.30 15.87 -11.57
C LYS A 47 -2.56 15.20 -10.41
N PHE A 48 -2.69 13.88 -10.27
CA PHE A 48 -1.82 13.06 -9.40
C PHE A 48 -0.54 12.58 -10.10
N LEU A 49 -0.38 12.82 -11.41
CA LEU A 49 0.82 12.42 -12.16
C LEU A 49 1.99 13.42 -12.08
N GLU A 50 1.86 14.51 -11.31
CA GLU A 50 2.96 15.43 -11.01
C GLU A 50 3.48 15.22 -9.58
N ASN A 51 3.88 13.99 -9.29
CA ASN A 51 4.95 13.75 -8.32
C ASN A 51 5.96 12.85 -9.03
N LYS A 52 6.80 13.50 -9.84
CA LYS A 52 7.78 12.86 -10.73
C LYS A 52 9.06 12.43 -10.00
N ASP A 53 8.96 12.20 -8.69
CA ASP A 53 9.95 11.47 -7.90
C ASP A 53 9.49 10.01 -7.76
N SER A 54 9.23 9.37 -8.90
CA SER A 54 8.98 7.93 -8.98
C SER A 54 10.28 7.22 -8.65
N ALA A 55 10.45 6.86 -7.38
CA ALA A 55 11.56 6.05 -6.92
C ALA A 55 11.35 4.63 -7.45
N VAL A 56 11.84 4.35 -8.66
CA VAL A 56 12.03 2.99 -9.21
C VAL A 56 12.43 2.08 -8.05
N PRO A 57 11.85 0.87 -7.91
CA PRO A 57 12.22 0.00 -6.81
C PRO A 57 13.73 -0.04 -6.71
N GLN A 58 14.30 0.12 -5.50
CA GLN A 58 15.75 0.12 -5.28
C GLN A 58 16.42 -1.22 -5.64
N VAL A 59 15.71 -2.08 -6.35
CA VAL A 59 16.05 -3.41 -6.82
C VAL A 59 16.13 -3.33 -8.36
N PRO A 60 17.33 -3.05 -8.93
CA PRO A 60 17.48 -2.72 -10.35
C PRO A 60 16.94 -3.76 -11.32
N HIS A 61 17.02 -5.05 -10.97
CA HIS A 61 16.50 -6.12 -11.81
C HIS A 61 14.99 -6.17 -11.88
N LEU A 62 14.23 -5.50 -10.99
CA LEU A 62 12.77 -5.45 -11.10
C LEU A 62 12.28 -4.39 -12.10
N LYS A 63 13.15 -3.48 -12.56
CA LYS A 63 12.76 -2.36 -13.43
C LYS A 63 11.99 -2.81 -14.68
N HIS A 64 12.37 -3.94 -15.28
CA HIS A 64 11.77 -4.43 -16.52
C HIS A 64 10.34 -4.99 -16.34
N ILE A 65 9.96 -5.38 -15.12
CA ILE A 65 8.63 -5.92 -14.79
C ILE A 65 7.68 -4.89 -14.21
N VAL A 66 8.13 -3.66 -13.90
CA VAL A 66 7.27 -2.59 -13.40
C VAL A 66 6.44 -2.01 -14.55
N LYS A 67 5.12 -2.09 -14.44
CA LYS A 67 4.20 -1.48 -15.39
C LYS A 67 4.40 0.04 -15.42
N ASP A 68 4.56 0.57 -16.63
CA ASP A 68 4.76 2.01 -16.91
C ASP A 68 5.95 2.64 -16.16
N ASN A 69 6.89 1.84 -15.65
CA ASN A 69 7.96 2.28 -14.73
C ASN A 69 7.42 3.07 -13.52
N TRP A 70 6.22 2.74 -13.05
CA TRP A 70 5.56 3.43 -11.96
C TRP A 70 5.40 2.56 -10.72
N CYS A 71 5.87 3.07 -9.59
CA CYS A 71 5.85 2.42 -8.29
C CYS A 71 5.52 3.44 -7.18
N SER A 72 5.12 2.92 -6.02
CA SER A 72 4.81 3.75 -4.86
C SER A 72 6.05 4.41 -4.30
N LYS A 73 5.86 5.50 -3.55
CA LYS A 73 6.88 5.92 -2.60
C LYS A 73 7.13 4.78 -1.62
N THR A 74 8.40 4.57 -1.27
CA THR A 74 8.77 3.59 -0.26
C THR A 74 8.39 4.13 1.12
N PHE A 75 7.79 3.29 1.95
CA PHE A 75 7.59 3.57 3.36
C PHE A 75 8.22 2.48 4.21
N GLU A 76 8.55 2.82 5.45
CA GLU A 76 9.22 1.91 6.36
C GLU A 76 8.32 1.55 7.53
N LYS A 77 8.40 0.30 7.95
CA LYS A 77 7.81 -0.15 9.21
C LYS A 77 8.86 -0.89 10.02
N ARG A 78 8.94 -0.59 11.31
CA ARG A 78 9.68 -1.41 12.27
C ARG A 78 8.84 -2.61 12.70
N LEU A 79 9.43 -3.80 12.73
CA LEU A 79 8.80 -5.01 13.26
C LEU A 79 8.58 -4.87 14.77
N ASP A 80 7.34 -5.08 15.20
CA ASP A 80 6.86 -4.95 16.58
C ASP A 80 6.01 -6.16 16.99
N GLY A 81 5.41 -6.12 18.18
CA GLY A 81 4.61 -7.22 18.71
C GLY A 81 3.33 -7.56 17.92
N MET A 82 2.94 -6.76 16.93
CA MET A 82 1.85 -7.06 16.01
C MET A 82 2.29 -7.91 14.80
N ASP A 83 3.61 -8.04 14.61
CA ASP A 83 4.24 -8.82 13.55
C ASP A 83 4.75 -10.14 14.12
N ASP A 84 4.38 -11.22 13.46
CA ASP A 84 4.76 -12.58 13.85
C ASP A 84 5.13 -13.40 12.63
N VAL A 85 5.37 -14.70 12.84
CA VAL A 85 5.72 -15.63 11.75
C VAL A 85 4.57 -15.84 10.74
N TRP A 86 3.36 -15.38 11.05
CA TRP A 86 2.15 -15.61 10.25
C TRP A 86 1.73 -14.39 9.42
N SER A 87 2.03 -13.19 9.89
CA SER A 87 1.74 -11.97 9.13
C SER A 87 2.57 -10.75 9.52
N LEU A 88 2.78 -9.89 8.53
CA LEU A 88 3.24 -8.51 8.69
C LEU A 88 2.03 -7.59 8.84
N PHE A 89 1.96 -6.80 9.90
CA PHE A 89 1.03 -5.69 10.02
C PHE A 89 1.58 -4.49 9.25
N LEU A 90 0.71 -3.74 8.57
CA LEU A 90 1.06 -2.52 7.85
C LEU A 90 0.16 -1.37 8.32
N PRO A 91 0.71 -0.19 8.66
CA PRO A 91 -0.08 0.94 9.11
C PRO A 91 -1.12 1.37 8.07
N LYS A 92 -2.32 1.73 8.55
CA LYS A 92 -3.43 2.10 7.68
C LYS A 92 -3.08 3.25 6.74
N SER A 93 -2.51 4.32 7.29
CA SER A 93 -2.13 5.52 6.55
C SER A 93 -1.17 5.19 5.42
N ASP A 94 -0.13 4.40 5.69
CA ASP A 94 0.89 4.11 4.69
C ASP A 94 0.34 3.26 3.54
N VAL A 95 -0.52 2.28 3.83
CA VAL A 95 -1.16 1.47 2.79
C VAL A 95 -2.13 2.30 1.96
N GLU A 96 -2.95 3.14 2.59
CA GLU A 96 -3.93 3.96 1.88
C GLU A 96 -3.27 5.03 1.00
N HIS A 97 -2.13 5.58 1.40
CA HIS A 97 -1.44 6.59 0.60
C HIS A 97 -0.55 5.95 -0.49
N ASN A 98 0.10 4.82 -0.21
CA ASN A 98 1.13 4.29 -1.11
C ASN A 98 0.66 3.09 -1.95
N ILE A 99 -0.30 2.30 -1.47
CA ILE A 99 -0.72 1.05 -2.14
C ILE A 99 -2.06 1.21 -2.85
N PHE A 100 -3.01 1.96 -2.28
CA PHE A 100 -4.37 2.05 -2.84
C PHE A 100 -4.42 2.59 -4.26
N GLN A 101 -3.52 3.49 -4.63
CA GLN A 101 -3.43 4.04 -5.99
C GLN A 101 -3.15 2.97 -7.06
N PHE A 102 -2.64 1.80 -6.65
CA PHE A 102 -2.39 0.68 -7.56
C PHE A 102 -3.56 -0.30 -7.60
N LEU A 103 -4.59 -0.20 -6.74
CA LEU A 103 -5.71 -1.14 -6.71
C LEU A 103 -6.65 -0.94 -7.91
N LYS A 104 -7.12 -2.05 -8.47
CA LYS A 104 -8.20 -2.10 -9.44
C LYS A 104 -9.53 -1.89 -8.72
N SER A 105 -10.55 -1.47 -9.47
CA SER A 105 -11.91 -1.32 -8.94
C SER A 105 -12.49 -2.63 -8.36
N THR A 106 -12.00 -3.78 -8.81
CA THR A 106 -12.37 -5.12 -8.31
C THR A 106 -11.63 -5.53 -7.03
N GLU A 107 -10.50 -4.89 -6.71
CA GLU A 107 -9.67 -5.21 -5.56
C GLU A 107 -9.98 -4.24 -4.42
N ASN A 108 -10.90 -4.64 -3.54
CA ASN A 108 -11.39 -3.77 -2.48
C ASN A 108 -10.93 -4.26 -1.11
N LEU A 109 -9.84 -3.69 -0.59
CA LEU A 109 -9.33 -4.03 0.75
C LEU A 109 -10.27 -3.62 1.89
N ASN A 110 -11.25 -2.75 1.66
CA ASN A 110 -12.26 -2.37 2.66
C ASN A 110 -13.38 -3.40 2.80
N ARG A 111 -13.43 -4.39 1.91
CA ARG A 111 -14.39 -5.49 1.96
C ARG A 111 -13.59 -6.79 2.05
N ARG A 112 -14.17 -7.83 2.65
CA ARG A 112 -13.68 -9.18 2.37
C ARG A 112 -14.14 -9.52 0.95
N PRO A 113 -13.27 -9.99 0.05
CA PRO A 113 -12.07 -10.81 0.32
C PRO A 113 -10.72 -10.07 0.36
N ALA A 114 -9.66 -10.80 0.73
CA ALA A 114 -8.28 -10.34 0.65
C ALA A 114 -7.81 -10.22 -0.82
N VAL A 115 -6.84 -9.34 -1.08
CA VAL A 115 -6.24 -9.12 -2.40
C VAL A 115 -4.96 -9.97 -2.52
N PRO A 116 -4.86 -10.85 -3.52
CA PRO A 116 -3.62 -11.59 -3.77
C PRO A 116 -2.54 -10.65 -4.29
N VAL A 117 -1.32 -10.82 -3.79
CA VAL A 117 -0.15 -10.04 -4.18
C VAL A 117 1.07 -10.93 -4.37
N ILE A 118 1.97 -10.52 -5.27
CA ILE A 118 3.29 -11.13 -5.40
C ILE A 118 4.28 -10.24 -4.65
N VAL A 119 4.97 -10.82 -3.67
CA VAL A 119 6.02 -10.12 -2.93
C VAL A 119 7.37 -10.51 -3.50
N TYR A 120 8.22 -9.52 -3.76
CA TYR A 120 9.61 -9.69 -4.17
C TYR A 120 10.53 -9.31 -3.01
N ASP A 121 11.59 -10.08 -2.79
CA ASP A 121 12.72 -9.63 -2.00
C ASP A 121 13.76 -8.89 -2.85
N VAL A 122 14.84 -8.43 -2.21
CA VAL A 122 15.97 -7.73 -2.85
C VAL A 122 16.71 -8.58 -3.88
N ASN A 123 16.57 -9.90 -3.87
CA ASN A 123 17.17 -10.81 -4.84
C ASN A 123 16.21 -11.16 -5.98
N GLY A 124 14.98 -10.66 -5.93
CA GLY A 124 13.93 -10.97 -6.90
C GLY A 124 13.22 -12.31 -6.63
N THR A 125 13.46 -12.95 -5.48
CA THR A 125 12.70 -14.13 -5.06
C THR A 125 11.26 -13.74 -4.81
N THR A 126 10.32 -14.56 -5.29
CA THR A 126 8.89 -14.29 -5.19
C THR A 126 8.20 -15.10 -4.11
N TYR A 127 7.23 -14.46 -3.45
CA TYR A 127 6.47 -15.00 -2.33
C TYR A 127 4.98 -14.67 -2.55
N GLU A 128 4.10 -15.67 -2.61
CA GLU A 128 2.66 -15.45 -2.85
C GLU A 128 1.93 -15.13 -1.53
N MET A 129 1.42 -13.90 -1.42
CA MET A 129 0.83 -13.39 -0.19
C MET A 129 -0.58 -12.82 -0.40
N MET A 130 -1.30 -12.63 0.70
CA MET A 130 -2.60 -11.95 0.71
C MET A 130 -2.52 -10.67 1.51
N LEU A 131 -2.89 -9.55 0.88
CA LEU A 131 -3.10 -8.27 1.55
C LEU A 131 -4.57 -8.15 1.97
N ARG A 132 -4.82 -7.93 3.26
CA ARG A 132 -6.18 -7.79 3.79
C ARG A 132 -6.25 -6.76 4.89
N ARG A 133 -7.41 -6.13 5.06
CA ARG A 133 -7.65 -5.25 6.21
C ARG A 133 -7.61 -6.05 7.53
N SER A 134 -6.97 -5.49 8.54
CA SER A 134 -6.89 -6.09 9.88
C SER A 134 -8.27 -6.14 10.54
N GLN A 135 -8.44 -7.06 11.50
CA GLN A 135 -9.60 -7.04 12.37
C GLN A 135 -9.61 -5.74 13.18
N GLY A 136 -10.77 -5.08 13.27
CA GLY A 136 -10.89 -3.74 13.86
C GLY A 136 -10.52 -2.59 12.92
N GLY A 137 -9.98 -2.88 11.73
CA GLY A 137 -9.75 -1.88 10.69
C GLY A 137 -8.66 -0.85 11.02
N THR A 138 -7.76 -1.19 11.93
CA THR A 138 -6.63 -0.38 12.40
C THR A 138 -5.47 -0.32 11.41
N GLY A 139 -5.44 -1.24 10.45
CA GLY A 139 -4.41 -1.32 9.42
C GLY A 139 -4.67 -2.47 8.47
N TYR A 140 -3.60 -2.97 7.86
CA TYR A 140 -3.65 -4.09 6.93
C TYR A 140 -2.68 -5.17 7.38
N ARG A 141 -2.90 -6.40 6.94
CA ARG A 141 -2.01 -7.52 7.15
C ARG A 141 -1.63 -8.12 5.82
N LEU A 142 -0.33 -8.37 5.66
CA LEU A 142 0.23 -9.17 4.59
C LEU A 142 0.55 -10.54 5.20
N GLY A 143 -0.15 -11.57 4.73
CA GLY A 143 -0.03 -12.92 5.27
C GLY A 143 0.05 -13.98 4.18
N ASN A 144 0.02 -15.24 4.58
CA ASN A 144 0.12 -16.37 3.65
C ASN A 144 -1.02 -16.38 2.62
N GLY A 145 -0.68 -16.57 1.34
CA GLY A 145 -1.63 -16.65 0.23
C GLY A 145 -1.50 -17.88 -0.65
N GLY A 146 -0.30 -18.42 -0.79
CA GLY A 146 -0.02 -19.59 -1.62
C GLY A 146 1.37 -20.14 -1.35
N ARG A 147 2.13 -20.38 -2.42
CA ARG A 147 3.49 -20.90 -2.32
C ARG A 147 4.42 -19.83 -1.72
N GLY A 148 5.10 -20.20 -0.64
CA GLY A 148 6.08 -19.37 0.03
C GLY A 148 5.56 -18.02 0.51
N GLY A 149 4.42 -17.99 1.20
CA GLY A 149 3.89 -16.75 1.77
C GLY A 149 4.79 -16.07 2.81
N TRP A 150 4.20 -15.21 3.64
CA TRP A 150 4.91 -14.47 4.68
C TRP A 150 5.79 -15.34 5.59
N THR A 151 5.32 -16.52 5.97
CA THR A 151 6.09 -17.44 6.81
C THR A 151 7.44 -17.83 6.18
N GLU A 152 7.48 -18.08 4.87
CA GLU A 152 8.73 -18.43 4.18
C GLU A 152 9.64 -17.22 4.04
N PHE A 153 9.09 -16.04 3.71
CA PHE A 153 9.84 -14.79 3.70
C PHE A 153 10.47 -14.50 5.06
N TYR A 154 9.68 -14.62 6.13
CA TYR A 154 10.12 -14.38 7.51
C TYR A 154 11.31 -15.28 7.89
N GLN A 155 11.23 -16.56 7.57
CA GLN A 155 12.28 -17.53 7.88
C GLN A 155 13.52 -17.32 7.01
N THR A 156 13.35 -17.12 5.70
CA THR A 156 14.44 -16.94 4.74
C THR A 156 15.29 -15.72 5.05
N HIS A 157 14.65 -14.62 5.45
CA HIS A 157 15.32 -13.36 5.79
C HIS A 157 15.73 -13.27 7.28
N GLY A 158 15.52 -14.33 8.07
CA GLY A 158 15.85 -14.38 9.49
C GLY A 158 15.22 -13.23 10.27
N LEU A 159 13.95 -12.93 9.98
CA LEU A 159 13.31 -11.75 10.53
C LEU A 159 13.18 -11.83 12.04
N ALA A 160 13.45 -10.72 12.72
CA ALA A 160 13.41 -10.60 14.16
C ALA A 160 12.83 -9.25 14.60
N HIS A 161 12.45 -9.16 15.87
CA HIS A 161 11.99 -7.91 16.47
C HIS A 161 12.97 -6.75 16.20
N GLN A 162 12.43 -5.54 16.04
CA GLN A 162 13.17 -4.29 15.81
C GLN A 162 13.85 -4.12 14.44
N GLN A 163 13.79 -5.10 13.54
CA GLN A 163 14.20 -4.87 12.15
C GLN A 163 13.24 -3.90 11.44
N ILE A 164 13.76 -3.21 10.44
CA ILE A 164 12.99 -2.29 9.61
C ILE A 164 12.73 -2.97 8.28
N ILE A 165 11.45 -3.01 7.89
CA ILE A 165 10.98 -3.45 6.58
C ILE A 165 10.62 -2.21 5.77
N SER A 166 11.30 -2.02 4.64
CA SER A 166 10.90 -1.05 3.63
C SER A 166 9.93 -1.71 2.64
N VAL A 167 8.85 -1.00 2.30
CA VAL A 167 7.75 -1.49 1.47
C VAL A 167 7.53 -0.56 0.28
N CYS A 168 7.48 -1.13 -0.92
CA CYS A 168 7.14 -0.41 -2.15
C CYS A 168 6.16 -1.26 -2.97
N ALA A 169 5.16 -0.66 -3.60
CA ALA A 169 4.15 -1.37 -4.39
C ALA A 169 4.16 -0.92 -5.86
N PHE A 170 3.81 -1.83 -6.76
CA PHE A 170 3.69 -1.57 -8.19
C PHE A 170 2.76 -2.58 -8.87
N ARG A 171 2.44 -2.37 -10.15
CA ARG A 171 1.75 -3.35 -10.99
C ARG A 171 2.74 -4.09 -11.88
N HIS A 172 2.61 -5.40 -11.96
CA HIS A 172 3.39 -6.18 -12.92
C HIS A 172 3.01 -5.78 -14.36
N LYS A 173 4.00 -5.61 -15.23
CA LYS A 173 3.81 -5.14 -16.61
C LYS A 173 2.95 -6.08 -17.46
N GLU A 174 3.11 -7.38 -17.29
CA GLU A 174 2.48 -8.39 -18.17
C GLU A 174 1.08 -8.82 -17.73
N ASN A 175 0.89 -9.14 -16.44
CA ASN A 175 -0.34 -9.70 -15.90
C ASN A 175 -1.11 -8.73 -15.01
N ASP A 176 -0.55 -7.53 -14.78
CA ASP A 176 -1.20 -6.45 -14.03
C ASP A 176 -1.60 -6.86 -12.59
N VAL A 177 -0.87 -7.83 -12.02
CA VAL A 177 -0.99 -8.26 -10.62
C VAL A 177 -0.32 -7.23 -9.71
N LEU A 178 -0.91 -7.01 -8.53
CA LEU A 178 -0.32 -6.15 -7.51
C LEU A 178 0.95 -6.80 -6.96
N CYS A 179 2.07 -6.10 -7.10
CA CYS A 179 3.35 -6.54 -6.62
C CYS A 179 3.83 -5.64 -5.48
N ILE A 180 4.54 -6.22 -4.53
CA ILE A 180 5.15 -5.51 -3.40
C ILE A 180 6.62 -5.92 -3.32
N VAL A 181 7.52 -4.96 -3.12
CA VAL A 181 8.91 -5.24 -2.77
C VAL A 181 9.07 -5.06 -1.27
N LEU A 182 9.64 -6.06 -0.60
CA LEU A 182 10.03 -6.00 0.80
C LEU A 182 11.54 -6.04 0.93
N MET A 183 12.09 -5.10 1.68
CA MET A 183 13.52 -5.04 1.97
C MET A 183 13.72 -4.98 3.48
N ALA A 184 14.34 -6.00 4.04
CA ALA A 184 14.63 -6.06 5.47
C ALA A 184 16.03 -5.49 5.75
N ARG A 185 16.14 -4.59 6.72
CA ARG A 185 17.42 -4.11 7.24
C ARG A 185 17.42 -4.11 8.76
N ARG A 186 18.60 -4.27 9.34
CA ARG A 186 18.80 -4.10 10.78
C ARG A 186 18.75 -2.61 11.10
N ASP A 187 18.22 -2.29 12.27
CA ASP A 187 18.39 -0.95 12.81
C ASP A 187 19.83 -0.79 13.32
N GLU A 188 20.62 0.03 12.62
CA GLU A 188 22.02 0.26 12.98
C GLU A 188 22.16 0.93 14.36
N ALA A 189 21.12 1.60 14.85
CA ALA A 189 21.12 2.23 16.17
C ALA A 189 21.23 1.22 17.34
N CYS A 190 20.95 -0.07 17.12
CA CYS A 190 21.03 -1.11 18.15
C CYS A 190 22.36 -1.91 18.13
N SER A 191 23.19 -1.72 17.11
CA SER A 191 24.43 -2.49 16.91
C SER A 191 25.61 -2.04 17.78
N SER A 192 25.48 -0.93 18.50
CA SER A 192 26.54 -0.33 19.32
C SER A 192 26.64 -0.87 20.76
N SER A 193 25.79 -1.81 21.18
CA SER A 193 25.75 -2.30 22.57
C SER A 193 26.37 -3.69 22.82
N GLN A 194 27.04 -4.30 21.84
CA GLN A 194 27.73 -5.59 22.06
C GLN A 194 29.16 -5.53 21.54
N ASN A 195 30.03 -4.76 22.20
CA ASN A 195 31.49 -4.90 22.12
C ASN A 195 32.20 -4.19 23.29
N THR A 196 31.80 -4.50 24.53
CA THR A 196 32.64 -4.35 25.75
C THR A 196 32.11 -5.41 26.74
N ALA A 197 32.84 -6.31 27.37
CA ALA A 197 34.26 -6.58 27.44
C ALA A 197 34.45 -8.09 27.72
N THR A 198 35.16 -8.78 26.83
CA THR A 198 35.95 -9.96 27.20
C THR A 198 37.37 -9.46 27.39
N SER A 199 37.83 -9.45 28.64
CA SER A 199 39.24 -9.57 29.07
C SER A 199 39.46 -8.77 30.35
N ARG A 200 39.64 -9.48 31.46
CA ARG A 200 40.73 -9.25 32.41
C ARG A 200 40.81 -10.44 33.38
N ASN A 201 41.94 -11.14 33.23
CA ASN A 201 42.66 -12.09 34.08
C ASN A 201 42.10 -12.40 35.47
#